data_AF-M7N8A2-F1
#
_entry.id   AF-M7N8A2-F1
#
_cell.length_a   1.000
_cell.length_b   1.000
_cell.length_c   1.000
_cell.angle_alpha   90.00
_cell.angle_beta   90.00
_cell.angle_gamma   90.00
#
_symmetry.space_group_name_H-M   'P 1'
#
loop_
_entity.id
_entity.type
_entity.pdbx_description
1 polymer ?
#
loop_
_entity_poly.entity_id
_entity_poly.type
_entity_poly.pdbx_seq_one_letter_code
_entity_poly.pdbx_strand_id
1 'polypeptide(L)'
;MKPLYVPLLLGLLAPAVLISCGGNEAPQEEAVALAPPPPAPAVDSAQLRFVEQQELLAQGQASADQAIKQLRQLSGMLQDSIANTELPAQLQEEFIWAYRNRLHEVGQARQALENWKQRQQYYPADSLPTAEKVEIVQRELDDLEALLLQARVARREARESLEEATQAVQPVEEEEQQAQQQQ
;
A
#
# COMPACT_ATOMS: atom_id res chain seq x y z
N MET A 1 -53.10 -7.70 -1.64
CA MET A 1 -53.75 -6.67 -0.80
C MET A 1 -52.86 -5.44 -0.78
N LYS A 2 -53.25 -4.39 -1.52
CA LYS A 2 -52.94 -2.96 -1.30
C LYS A 2 -54.30 -2.32 -0.94
N PRO A 3 -54.44 -1.15 -0.27
CA PRO A 3 -53.52 0.02 -0.27
C PRO A 3 -53.48 0.81 1.07
N LEU A 4 -52.87 2.03 1.02
CA LEU A 4 -53.00 3.26 1.85
C LEU A 4 -51.57 3.75 2.21
N TYR A 5 -50.97 4.86 1.75
CA TYR A 5 -51.38 6.23 1.35
C TYR A 5 -52.24 6.96 2.39
N VAL A 6 -51.67 8.02 2.98
CA VAL A 6 -52.28 9.30 3.43
C VAL A 6 -51.16 10.22 3.97
N PRO A 7 -51.32 11.55 3.92
CA PRO A 7 -50.26 12.47 3.49
C PRO A 7 -49.95 13.61 4.49
N LEU A 8 -49.01 14.49 4.08
CA LEU A 8 -48.95 15.96 4.24
C LEU A 8 -49.49 16.61 5.54
N LEU A 9 -48.63 17.33 6.27
CA LEU A 9 -49.06 18.50 7.05
C LEU A 9 -48.03 19.64 6.99
N LEU A 10 -48.47 20.70 6.32
CA LEU A 10 -47.97 22.06 6.33
C LEU A 10 -48.16 22.71 7.72
N GLY A 11 -47.34 23.72 7.98
CA GLY A 11 -47.64 24.83 8.91
C GLY A 11 -46.75 24.81 10.16
N LEU A 12 -46.35 25.93 10.74
CA LEU A 12 -46.59 27.36 10.49
C LEU A 12 -45.68 28.11 11.50
N LEU A 13 -45.63 29.43 11.38
CA LEU A 13 -45.32 30.41 12.44
C LEU A 13 -43.85 30.71 12.77
N ALA A 14 -43.44 31.86 12.21
CA ALA A 14 -42.55 32.83 12.84
C ALA A 14 -42.99 33.23 14.26
N PRO A 15 -42.10 33.88 15.00
CA PRO A 15 -42.46 35.20 15.49
C PRO A 15 -41.42 36.27 15.16
N ALA A 16 -41.94 37.43 14.78
CA ALA A 16 -41.27 38.70 14.74
C ALA A 16 -40.74 39.09 16.13
N VAL A 17 -39.53 39.64 16.17
CA VAL A 17 -39.05 40.42 17.30
C VAL A 17 -38.80 41.85 16.82
N LEU A 18 -39.19 42.75 17.71
CA LEU A 18 -39.60 44.12 17.51
C LEU A 18 -38.46 45.09 17.20
N ILE A 19 -38.86 46.11 16.46
CA ILE A 19 -38.19 47.38 16.22
C ILE A 19 -37.92 48.09 17.55
N SER A 20 -36.68 48.49 17.80
CA SER A 20 -36.33 49.52 18.78
C SER A 20 -35.71 50.71 18.05
N CYS A 21 -36.45 51.82 18.05
CA CYS A 21 -36.02 53.10 17.53
C CYS A 21 -34.89 53.69 18.39
N GLY A 22 -33.92 54.32 17.74
CA GLY A 22 -32.93 55.19 18.36
C GLY A 22 -32.15 55.89 17.26
N GLY A 23 -32.57 57.12 16.92
CA GLY A 23 -31.95 57.90 15.87
C GLY A 23 -30.58 58.43 16.28
N ASN A 24 -29.70 58.60 15.29
CA ASN A 24 -29.02 59.86 15.03
C ASN A 24 -28.30 59.80 13.68
N GLU A 25 -28.00 60.97 13.18
CA GLU A 25 -27.67 61.33 11.80
C GLU A 25 -26.38 60.72 11.23
N ALA A 26 -26.27 60.74 9.90
CA ALA A 26 -25.25 60.17 9.02
C ALA A 26 -23.78 60.56 9.36
N PRO A 27 -22.78 59.88 8.79
CA PRO A 27 -22.36 60.21 7.43
C PRO A 27 -22.26 58.98 6.50
N GLN A 28 -22.47 59.26 5.21
CA GLN A 28 -22.30 58.32 4.10
C GLN A 28 -20.85 57.84 4.04
N GLU A 29 -20.60 56.59 4.43
CA GLU A 29 -19.45 55.85 3.91
C GLU A 29 -19.87 55.27 2.55
N GLU A 30 -19.20 55.72 1.49
CA GLU A 30 -19.17 55.01 0.21
C GLU A 30 -18.55 53.63 0.45
N ALA A 31 -19.39 52.68 0.86
CA ALA A 31 -19.05 51.27 0.81
C ALA A 31 -18.91 50.92 -0.69
N VAL A 32 -17.67 50.93 -1.17
CA VAL A 32 -17.30 50.26 -2.41
C VAL A 32 -17.85 48.85 -2.29
N ALA A 33 -18.93 48.58 -3.01
CA ALA A 33 -19.52 47.25 -3.10
C ALA A 33 -18.47 46.37 -3.79
N LEU A 34 -17.58 45.78 -2.99
CA LEU A 34 -16.78 44.63 -3.37
C LEU A 34 -17.80 43.59 -3.81
N ALA A 35 -17.92 43.43 -5.13
CA ALA A 35 -18.69 42.35 -5.73
C ALA A 35 -18.34 41.05 -4.96
N PRO A 36 -19.34 40.22 -4.61
CA PRO A 36 -19.06 38.95 -3.95
C PRO A 36 -17.99 38.23 -4.77
N PRO A 37 -16.92 37.70 -4.12
CA PRO A 37 -15.88 36.99 -4.84
C PRO A 37 -16.55 35.94 -5.74
N PRO A 38 -16.12 35.80 -7.01
CA PRO A 38 -16.73 34.85 -7.91
C PRO A 38 -16.76 33.47 -7.22
N PRO A 39 -17.86 32.71 -7.34
CA PRO A 39 -17.95 31.41 -6.71
C PRO A 39 -16.74 30.58 -7.14
N ALA A 40 -15.95 30.13 -6.17
CA ALA A 40 -14.82 29.26 -6.43
C ALA A 40 -15.31 28.07 -7.27
N PRO A 41 -14.56 27.63 -8.30
CA PRO A 41 -14.97 26.49 -9.10
C PRO A 41 -15.21 25.32 -8.15
N ALA A 42 -16.42 24.74 -8.21
CA ALA A 42 -16.75 23.55 -7.45
C ALA A 42 -15.86 22.41 -7.96
N VAL A 43 -14.73 22.18 -7.29
CA VAL A 43 -13.85 21.06 -7.58
C VAL A 43 -14.66 19.80 -7.29
N ASP A 44 -14.89 18.98 -8.32
CA ASP A 44 -15.59 17.72 -8.19
C ASP A 44 -14.85 16.85 -7.17
N SER A 45 -15.54 16.44 -6.11
CA SER A 45 -14.97 15.61 -5.05
C SER A 45 -14.43 14.29 -5.60
N ALA A 46 -14.98 13.78 -6.71
CA ALA A 46 -14.48 12.60 -7.38
C ALA A 46 -13.11 12.83 -8.04
N GLN A 47 -12.85 14.02 -8.58
CA GLN A 47 -11.55 14.39 -9.13
C GLN A 47 -10.47 14.47 -8.06
N LEU A 48 -10.78 15.04 -6.89
CA LEU A 48 -9.83 15.09 -5.78
C LEU A 48 -9.45 13.68 -5.29
N ARG A 49 -10.43 12.79 -5.10
CA ARG A 49 -10.18 11.39 -4.71
C ARG A 49 -9.34 10.66 -5.75
N PHE A 50 -9.61 10.87 -7.03
CA PHE A 50 -8.83 10.25 -8.09
C PHE A 50 -7.36 10.66 -8.04
N VAL A 51 -7.05 11.95 -7.84
CA VAL A 51 -5.67 12.42 -7.70
C VAL A 51 -4.97 11.79 -6.50
N GLU A 52 -5.64 11.78 -5.34
CA GLU A 52 -5.13 11.17 -4.11
C GLU A 52 -4.84 9.67 -4.29
N GLN A 53 -5.79 8.91 -4.85
CA GLN A 53 -5.61 7.49 -5.10
C GLN A 53 -4.50 7.21 -6.11
N GLN A 54 -4.32 8.07 -7.12
CA GLN A 54 -3.25 7.91 -8.09
C GLN A 54 -1.87 8.12 -7.44
N GLU A 55 -1.76 9.06 -6.50
CA GLU A 55 -0.55 9.25 -5.71
C GLU A 55 -0.24 8.03 -4.83
N LEU A 56 -1.26 7.49 -4.13
CA LEU A 56 -1.11 6.26 -3.36
C LEU A 56 -0.63 5.09 -4.24
N LEU A 57 -1.18 4.97 -5.45
CA LEU A 57 -0.78 3.91 -6.37
C LEU A 57 0.70 4.07 -6.79
N ALA A 58 1.13 5.30 -7.09
CA ALA A 58 2.52 5.60 -7.42
C ALA A 58 3.48 5.28 -6.25
N GLN A 59 3.10 5.63 -5.01
CA GLN A 59 3.87 5.28 -3.82
C GLN A 59 3.95 3.75 -3.60
N GLY A 60 2.84 3.06 -3.83
CA GLY A 60 2.78 1.61 -3.80
C GLY A 60 3.68 0.97 -4.86
N GLN A 61 3.68 1.49 -6.09
CA GLN A 61 4.56 1.02 -7.18
C GLN A 61 6.03 1.14 -6.81
N ALA A 62 6.45 2.29 -6.28
CA ALA A 62 7.81 2.48 -5.81
C ALA A 62 8.19 1.48 -4.70
N SER A 63 7.26 1.22 -3.78
CA SER A 63 7.43 0.24 -2.71
C SER A 63 7.56 -1.19 -3.25
N ALA A 64 6.77 -1.56 -4.26
CA ALA A 64 6.87 -2.85 -4.94
C ALA A 64 8.19 -3.03 -5.68
N ASP A 65 8.67 -2.01 -6.39
CA ASP A 65 9.98 -2.05 -7.06
C ASP A 65 11.12 -2.25 -6.06
N GLN A 66 11.05 -1.60 -4.89
CA GLN A 66 12.00 -1.83 -3.82
C GLN A 66 11.90 -3.26 -3.26
N ALA A 67 10.70 -3.77 -3.04
CA ALA A 67 10.47 -5.15 -2.56
C ALA A 67 11.03 -6.19 -3.55
N ILE A 68 10.79 -6.02 -4.85
CA ILE A 68 11.34 -6.89 -5.91
C ILE A 68 12.87 -6.94 -5.85
N LYS A 69 13.53 -5.77 -5.75
CA LYS A 69 15.00 -5.70 -5.65
C LYS A 69 15.52 -6.49 -4.43
N GLN A 70 14.88 -6.32 -3.28
CA GLN A 70 15.27 -7.00 -2.05
C GLN A 70 15.04 -8.51 -2.12
N LEU A 71 13.90 -8.97 -2.67
CA LEU A 71 13.63 -10.39 -2.87
C LEU A 71 14.64 -11.04 -3.81
N ARG A 72 15.07 -10.35 -4.88
CA ARG A 72 16.13 -10.83 -5.77
C ARG A 72 17.46 -11.00 -5.04
N GLN A 73 17.85 -10.02 -4.23
CA GLN A 73 19.08 -10.10 -3.43
C GLN A 73 19.03 -11.28 -2.46
N LEU A 74 17.94 -11.45 -1.71
CA LEU A 74 17.78 -12.56 -0.77
C LEU A 74 17.78 -13.91 -1.46
N SER A 75 17.12 -14.03 -2.61
CA SER A 75 17.17 -15.25 -3.41
C SER A 75 18.59 -15.60 -3.83
N GLY A 76 19.42 -14.61 -4.18
CA GLY A 76 20.83 -14.84 -4.48
C GLY A 76 21.60 -15.34 -3.26
N MET A 77 21.47 -14.64 -2.13
CA MET A 77 22.16 -15.03 -0.88
C MET A 77 21.76 -16.43 -0.39
N LEU A 78 20.48 -16.81 -0.51
CA LEU A 78 20.03 -18.16 -0.17
C LEU A 78 20.58 -19.21 -1.13
N GLN A 79 20.66 -18.93 -2.44
CA GLN A 79 21.29 -19.84 -3.40
C GLN A 79 22.78 -20.03 -3.09
N ASP A 80 23.49 -18.94 -2.84
CA ASP A 80 24.91 -18.97 -2.49
C ASP A 80 25.12 -19.73 -1.17
N SER A 81 24.24 -19.54 -0.18
CA SER A 81 24.27 -20.29 1.07
C SER A 81 24.13 -21.79 0.85
N ILE A 82 23.12 -22.25 0.08
CA ILE A 82 22.95 -23.68 -0.24
C ILE A 82 24.21 -24.23 -0.93
N ALA A 83 24.78 -23.49 -1.88
CA ALA A 83 25.92 -23.94 -2.66
C ALA A 83 27.20 -24.10 -1.84
N ASN A 84 27.35 -23.32 -0.76
CA ASN A 84 28.54 -23.28 0.09
C ASN A 84 28.31 -23.92 1.48
N THR A 85 27.20 -24.64 1.68
CA THR A 85 26.92 -25.28 2.98
C THR A 85 27.62 -26.65 3.05
N GLU A 86 28.56 -26.79 3.98
CA GLU A 86 29.23 -28.06 4.30
C GLU A 86 28.68 -28.61 5.62
N LEU A 87 27.59 -29.37 5.55
CA LEU A 87 27.00 -30.04 6.73
C LEU A 87 27.22 -31.56 6.70
N PRO A 88 27.09 -32.27 7.83
CA PRO A 88 26.97 -33.73 7.84
C PRO A 88 25.78 -34.20 6.98
N ALA A 89 25.90 -35.33 6.28
CA ALA A 89 24.91 -35.78 5.28
C ALA A 89 23.46 -35.85 5.78
N GLN A 90 23.26 -36.17 7.06
CA GLN A 90 21.94 -36.25 7.70
C GLN A 90 21.28 -34.86 7.85
N LEU A 91 22.08 -33.83 8.14
CA LEU A 91 21.61 -32.45 8.29
C LEU A 91 21.51 -31.74 6.93
N GLN A 92 22.33 -32.13 5.95
CA GLN A 92 22.30 -31.54 4.61
C GLN A 92 20.92 -31.66 3.95
N GLU A 93 20.25 -32.81 4.02
CA GLU A 93 19.02 -33.01 3.25
C GLU A 93 17.85 -32.17 3.78
N GLU A 94 17.63 -32.18 5.09
CA GLU A 94 16.57 -31.36 5.73
C GLU A 94 16.82 -29.88 5.52
N PHE A 95 18.08 -29.47 5.69
CA PHE A 95 18.50 -28.09 5.47
C PHE A 95 18.28 -27.68 4.02
N ILE A 96 18.89 -28.37 3.05
CA ILE A 96 18.75 -28.06 1.60
C ILE A 96 17.27 -28.02 1.18
N TRP A 97 16.44 -28.92 1.72
CA TRP A 97 15.01 -28.92 1.47
C TRP A 97 14.33 -27.64 1.97
N ALA A 98 14.61 -27.22 3.21
CA ALA A 98 14.06 -25.99 3.79
C ALA A 98 14.42 -24.75 2.94
N TYR A 99 15.68 -24.59 2.51
CA TYR A 99 16.06 -23.46 1.65
C TYR A 99 15.44 -23.51 0.26
N ARG A 100 15.28 -24.69 -0.33
CA ARG A 100 14.61 -24.81 -1.64
C ARG A 100 13.16 -24.36 -1.56
N ASN A 101 12.44 -24.72 -0.49
CA ASN A 101 11.09 -24.23 -0.26
C ASN A 101 11.08 -22.72 -0.08
N ARG A 102 12.01 -22.18 0.72
CA ARG A 102 12.16 -20.74 0.93
C ARG A 102 12.41 -19.97 -0.36
N LEU A 103 13.32 -20.46 -1.20
CA LEU A 103 13.61 -19.90 -2.52
C LEU A 103 12.39 -19.94 -3.44
N HIS A 104 11.61 -21.02 -3.36
CA HIS A 104 10.38 -21.15 -4.12
C HIS A 104 9.37 -20.06 -3.73
N GLU A 105 9.12 -19.87 -2.44
CA GLU A 105 8.19 -18.86 -1.91
C GLU A 105 8.63 -17.42 -2.24
N VAL A 106 9.92 -17.12 -2.08
CA VAL A 106 10.51 -15.83 -2.51
C VAL A 106 10.34 -15.63 -4.01
N GLY A 107 10.53 -16.67 -4.80
CA GLY A 107 10.32 -16.67 -6.25
C GLY A 107 8.86 -16.37 -6.64
N GLN A 108 7.91 -17.01 -5.97
CA GLN A 108 6.48 -16.78 -6.18
C GLN A 108 6.07 -15.35 -5.85
N ALA A 109 6.47 -14.83 -4.68
CA ALA A 109 6.15 -13.46 -4.28
C ALA A 109 6.73 -12.44 -5.26
N ARG A 110 7.98 -12.66 -5.72
CA ARG A 110 8.60 -11.83 -6.75
C ARG A 110 7.82 -11.86 -8.08
N GLN A 111 7.45 -13.05 -8.54
CA GLN A 111 6.71 -13.21 -9.78
C GLN A 111 5.34 -12.54 -9.71
N ALA A 112 4.65 -12.64 -8.57
CA ALA A 112 3.35 -12.00 -8.37
C ALA A 112 3.45 -10.46 -8.45
N LEU A 113 4.48 -9.86 -7.84
CA LEU A 113 4.75 -8.41 -7.94
C LEU A 113 5.07 -7.98 -9.38
N GLU A 114 5.88 -8.74 -10.12
CA GLU A 114 6.20 -8.43 -11.52
C GLU A 114 4.97 -8.56 -12.43
N ASN A 115 4.17 -9.60 -12.24
CA ASN A 115 2.94 -9.78 -13.00
C ASN A 115 1.96 -8.62 -12.76
N TRP A 116 1.81 -8.18 -11.51
CA TRP A 116 1.01 -7.00 -11.18
C TRP A 116 1.51 -5.75 -11.92
N LYS A 117 2.82 -5.50 -11.89
CA LYS A 117 3.44 -4.38 -12.61
C LYS A 117 3.18 -4.43 -14.12
N GLN A 118 3.20 -5.61 -14.71
CA GLN A 118 2.89 -5.78 -16.14
C GLN A 118 1.42 -5.47 -16.44
N ARG A 119 0.48 -5.88 -15.58
CA ARG A 119 -0.96 -5.59 -15.78
C ARG A 119 -1.25 -4.09 -15.81
N GLN A 120 -0.55 -3.30 -15.00
CA GLN A 120 -0.67 -1.85 -14.98
C GLN A 120 -0.30 -1.17 -16.31
N GLN A 121 0.57 -1.78 -17.12
CA GLN A 121 1.01 -1.19 -18.40
C GLN A 121 -0.08 -1.18 -19.49
N TYR A 122 -1.15 -1.96 -19.31
CA TYR A 122 -2.16 -2.19 -20.35
C TYR A 122 -3.51 -1.51 -20.10
N TYR A 123 -3.60 -0.56 -19.15
CA TYR A 123 -4.87 0.10 -18.83
C TYR A 123 -5.12 1.35 -19.69
N PRO A 124 -6.14 1.36 -20.58
CA PRO A 124 -6.53 2.56 -21.32
C PRO A 124 -7.42 3.44 -20.42
N ALA A 125 -6.80 4.33 -19.64
CA ALA A 125 -7.51 5.18 -18.68
C ALA A 125 -8.32 6.32 -19.33
N ASP A 126 -8.14 6.59 -20.62
CA ASP A 126 -8.62 7.85 -21.22
C ASP A 126 -10.11 7.86 -21.58
N SER A 127 -10.75 6.70 -21.71
CA SER A 127 -12.15 6.59 -22.13
C SER A 127 -13.18 6.43 -21.00
N LEU A 128 -12.74 6.31 -19.75
CA LEU A 128 -13.63 5.98 -18.62
C LEU A 128 -14.14 7.24 -17.87
N PRO A 129 -15.37 7.22 -17.33
CA PRO A 129 -15.83 8.21 -16.36
C PRO A 129 -14.96 8.23 -15.09
N THR A 130 -14.80 9.39 -14.45
CA THR A 130 -13.95 9.56 -13.25
C THR A 130 -14.30 8.60 -12.11
N ALA A 131 -15.60 8.36 -11.86
CA ALA A 131 -16.03 7.44 -10.81
C ALA A 131 -15.57 5.99 -11.06
N GLU A 132 -15.56 5.55 -12.31
CA GLU A 132 -15.09 4.22 -12.69
C GLU A 132 -13.56 4.12 -12.56
N LYS A 133 -12.83 5.18 -12.92
CA LYS A 133 -11.37 5.25 -12.69
C LYS A 133 -11.01 5.12 -11.20
N VAL A 134 -11.77 5.77 -10.32
CA VAL A 134 -11.59 5.68 -8.85
C VAL A 134 -11.76 4.24 -8.35
N GLU A 135 -12.78 3.53 -8.81
CA GLU A 135 -13.00 2.14 -8.42
C GLU A 135 -11.86 1.22 -8.88
N ILE A 136 -11.39 1.42 -10.12
CA ILE A 136 -10.27 0.65 -10.67
C ILE A 136 -9.00 0.90 -9.87
N VAL A 137 -8.63 2.17 -9.62
CA VAL A 137 -7.42 2.49 -8.86
C VAL A 137 -7.50 1.95 -7.43
N GLN A 138 -8.68 1.99 -6.80
CA GLN A 138 -8.86 1.40 -5.48
C GLN A 138 -8.60 -0.11 -5.46
N ARG A 139 -9.15 -0.84 -6.44
CA ARG A 139 -8.91 -2.30 -6.54
C ARG A 139 -7.42 -2.61 -6.71
N GLU A 140 -6.72 -1.83 -7.52
CA GLU A 140 -5.29 -2.02 -7.76
C GLU A 140 -4.44 -1.69 -6.52
N LEU A 141 -4.87 -0.73 -5.70
CA LEU A 141 -4.26 -0.47 -4.39
C LEU A 141 -4.44 -1.66 -3.45
N ASP A 142 -5.65 -2.19 -3.33
CA ASP A 142 -5.95 -3.32 -2.45
C ASP A 142 -5.13 -4.57 -2.85
N ASP A 143 -5.05 -4.87 -4.16
CA ASP A 143 -4.22 -5.95 -4.70
C ASP A 143 -2.73 -5.76 -4.38
N LEU A 144 -2.23 -4.53 -4.53
CA LEU A 144 -0.84 -4.20 -4.28
C LEU A 144 -0.48 -4.30 -2.79
N GLU A 145 -1.36 -3.86 -1.90
CA GLU A 145 -1.18 -3.99 -0.45
C GLU A 145 -1.07 -5.45 -0.03
N ALA A 146 -1.95 -6.32 -0.55
CA ALA A 146 -1.90 -7.75 -0.30
C ALA A 146 -0.59 -8.38 -0.78
N LEU A 147 -0.14 -8.02 -1.99
CA LEU A 147 1.13 -8.50 -2.55
C LEU A 147 2.34 -8.02 -1.74
N LEU A 148 2.35 -6.76 -1.29
CA LEU A 148 3.41 -6.22 -0.45
C LEU A 148 3.46 -6.91 0.91
N LEU A 149 2.32 -7.26 1.49
CA LEU A 149 2.27 -8.05 2.72
C LEU A 149 2.90 -9.43 2.51
N GLN A 150 2.50 -10.14 1.45
CA GLN A 150 3.08 -11.44 1.10
C GLN A 150 4.59 -11.33 0.86
N ALA A 151 5.05 -10.30 0.15
CA ALA A 151 6.47 -10.06 -0.08
C ALA A 151 7.25 -9.78 1.22
N ARG A 152 6.66 -9.09 2.20
CA ARG A 152 7.29 -8.85 3.51
C ARG A 152 7.46 -10.14 4.31
N VAL A 153 6.44 -11.01 4.30
CA VAL A 153 6.52 -12.35 4.89
C VAL A 153 7.59 -13.18 4.17
N ALA A 154 7.52 -13.20 2.84
CA ALA A 154 8.51 -13.85 1.97
C ALA A 154 9.96 -13.41 2.29
N ARG A 155 10.13 -12.12 2.61
CA ARG A 155 11.43 -11.55 2.95
C ARG A 155 11.90 -11.92 4.36
N ARG A 156 10.99 -11.94 5.34
CA ARG A 156 11.33 -12.21 6.74
C ARG A 156 11.88 -13.62 6.91
N GLU A 157 11.07 -14.61 6.56
CA GLU A 157 11.45 -16.01 6.76
C GLU A 157 12.66 -16.37 5.85
N ALA A 158 12.85 -15.67 4.71
CA ALA A 158 14.08 -15.83 3.92
C ALA A 158 15.34 -15.35 4.65
N ARG A 159 15.24 -14.29 5.46
CA ARG A 159 16.34 -13.84 6.30
C ARG A 159 16.58 -14.80 7.45
N GLU A 160 15.51 -15.27 8.09
CA GLU A 160 15.60 -16.27 9.16
C GLU A 160 16.32 -17.52 8.66
N SER A 161 15.96 -18.05 7.47
CA SER A 161 16.72 -19.13 6.86
C SER A 161 18.17 -18.74 6.61
N LEU A 162 18.48 -17.57 6.05
CA LEU A 162 19.89 -17.19 5.83
C LEU A 162 20.71 -17.12 7.13
N GLU A 163 20.10 -16.69 8.22
CA GLU A 163 20.73 -16.64 9.55
C GLU A 163 20.97 -18.04 10.11
N GLU A 164 19.97 -18.93 10.02
CA GLU A 164 20.11 -20.35 10.39
C GLU A 164 21.26 -21.02 9.64
N ALA A 165 21.44 -20.70 8.35
CA ALA A 165 22.54 -21.22 7.56
C ALA A 165 23.88 -20.78 8.08
N THR A 166 23.98 -19.48 8.34
CA THR A 166 25.22 -18.86 8.76
C THR A 166 25.65 -19.39 10.13
N GLN A 167 24.68 -19.69 11.00
CA GLN A 167 24.93 -20.29 12.32
C GLN A 167 25.34 -21.76 12.21
N ALA A 168 24.74 -22.53 11.29
CA ALA A 168 25.03 -23.96 11.14
C ALA A 168 26.49 -24.27 10.71
N VAL A 169 27.17 -23.30 10.08
CA VAL A 169 28.57 -23.43 9.64
C VAL A 169 29.59 -23.10 10.75
N GLN A 170 29.26 -22.18 11.66
CA GLN A 170 30.19 -21.70 12.71
C GLN A 170 30.74 -22.77 13.69
N PRO A 171 29.97 -23.78 14.17
CA PRO A 171 30.47 -24.69 15.19
C PRO A 171 31.56 -25.65 14.69
N VAL A 172 31.69 -25.86 13.38
CA VAL A 172 32.69 -26.78 12.80
C VAL A 172 34.10 -26.15 12.83
N GLU A 173 34.20 -24.85 12.63
CA GLU A 173 35.49 -24.15 12.61
C GLU A 173 36.11 -24.01 14.01
N GLU A 174 35.29 -23.87 15.06
CA GLU A 174 35.78 -23.73 16.44
C GLU A 174 36.34 -25.05 17.01
N GLU A 175 35.75 -26.20 16.67
CA GLU A 175 36.28 -27.51 17.08
C GLU A 175 37.59 -27.85 16.38
N GLU A 176 37.74 -27.54 15.08
CA GLU A 176 39.01 -27.76 14.36
C GLU A 176 40.14 -26.86 14.89
N GLN A 177 39.85 -25.60 15.21
CA GLN A 177 40.84 -24.69 15.79
C GLN A 177 41.27 -25.11 17.20
N GLN A 178 40.35 -25.61 18.03
CA GLN A 178 40.68 -26.12 19.36
C GLN A 178 41.49 -27.43 19.28
N ALA A 179 41.20 -28.30 18.31
CA ALA A 179 41.96 -29.53 18.10
C ALA A 179 43.40 -29.26 17.63
N GLN A 180 43.62 -28.23 16.80
CA GLN A 180 44.96 -27.84 16.34
C GLN A 180 45.82 -27.16 17.43
N GLN A 181 45.22 -26.52 18.43
CA GLN A 181 45.98 -25.92 19.55
C GLN A 181 46.45 -26.94 20.59
N GLN A 182 45.97 -28.18 20.55
CA GLN A 182 46.33 -29.25 21.48
C GLN A 182 47.43 -30.21 20.96
N GLN A 183 47.95 -29.97 19.75
CA GLN A 183 49.06 -30.71 19.13
C GLN A 183 50.36 -29.91 19.19
#